data_AF-A0A442H210-F1
#
_entry.id   AF-A0A442H210-F1
#
_cell.length_a   1.000
_cell.length_b   1.000
_cell.length_c   1.000
_cell.angle_alpha   90.00
_cell.angle_beta   90.00
_cell.angle_gamma   90.00
#
_symmetry.space_group_name_H-M   'P 1'
#
loop_
_entity.id
_entity.type
_entity.pdbx_description
1 polymer ?
#
loop_
_entity_poly.entity_id
_entity_poly.type
_entity_poly.pdbx_seq_one_letter_code
_entity_poly.pdbx_strand_id
1 'polypeptide(L)'
;MTGLKTGLLAGAMLAATIGAAAAQPLTVVELFTSQGCSSCPPANANLIKVKDQPGVLALSFNVTYWDYLGWKDTFGRKEFTDRQVTYESPLGRDGPFTPQAVVNGSHDAVGAGPGEIQGLIANSGHPQGPELSLGQGKVSIGAGKAPGGGADVWLVRYNRGVVEVPVARGENTGRTLPHANVVHALT
;
A
#
# COMPACT_ATOMS: atom_id res chain seq x y z
N MET A 1 63.94 -16.82 45.56
CA MET A 1 63.23 -15.79 44.78
C MET A 1 62.83 -16.40 43.45
N THR A 2 61.72 -17.13 43.41
CA THR A 2 61.20 -17.83 42.22
C THR A 2 60.05 -17.01 41.65
N GLY A 3 60.27 -16.42 40.46
CA GLY A 3 59.29 -15.58 39.77
C GLY A 3 58.28 -16.39 38.98
N LEU A 4 57.00 -16.14 39.25
CA LEU A 4 55.85 -16.67 38.52
C LEU A 4 55.63 -15.82 37.25
N LYS A 5 55.75 -16.41 36.05
CA LYS A 5 55.43 -15.74 34.79
C LYS A 5 53.99 -16.08 34.39
N THR A 6 53.09 -15.13 34.54
CA THR A 6 51.70 -15.19 34.08
C THR A 6 51.67 -14.89 32.57
N GLY A 7 51.37 -15.90 31.74
CA GLY A 7 51.17 -15.73 30.30
C GLY A 7 49.72 -15.36 29.99
N LEU A 8 49.50 -14.18 29.40
CA LEU A 8 48.19 -13.70 28.99
C LEU A 8 47.85 -14.26 27.59
N LEU A 9 46.82 -15.10 27.47
CA LEU A 9 46.26 -15.50 26.18
C LEU A 9 45.35 -14.38 25.66
N ALA A 10 45.78 -13.69 24.60
CA ALA A 10 44.94 -12.75 23.86
C ALA A 10 44.09 -13.52 22.84
N GLY A 11 42.82 -13.78 23.18
CA GLY A 11 41.83 -14.29 22.23
C GLY A 11 41.28 -13.16 21.36
N ALA A 12 41.58 -13.17 20.06
CA ALA A 12 40.98 -12.27 19.09
C ALA A 12 39.52 -12.70 18.83
N MET A 13 38.55 -11.96 19.36
CA MET A 13 37.15 -12.11 18.98
C MET A 13 36.93 -11.53 17.59
N LEU A 14 36.67 -12.41 16.62
CA LEU A 14 36.18 -12.04 15.30
C LEU A 14 34.71 -11.65 15.43
N ALA A 15 34.42 -10.36 15.57
CA ALA A 15 33.06 -9.86 15.54
C ALA A 15 32.50 -9.99 14.11
N ALA A 16 31.69 -11.03 13.88
CA ALA A 16 30.91 -11.15 12.65
C ALA A 16 29.88 -10.01 12.63
N THR A 17 30.12 -8.99 11.81
CA THR A 17 29.14 -7.96 11.50
C THR A 17 28.03 -8.62 10.67
N ILE A 18 26.97 -9.07 11.34
CA ILE A 18 25.71 -9.39 10.67
C ILE A 18 25.18 -8.06 10.14
N GLY A 19 25.46 -7.76 8.88
CA GLY A 19 24.84 -6.64 8.19
C GLY A 19 23.34 -6.88 8.19
N ALA A 20 22.58 -6.02 8.87
CA ALA A 20 21.14 -5.99 8.72
C ALA A 20 20.86 -5.77 7.22
N ALA A 21 20.20 -6.75 6.59
CA ALA A 21 19.73 -6.58 5.22
C ALA A 21 18.80 -5.37 5.22
N ALA A 22 19.22 -4.27 4.60
CA ALA A 22 18.41 -3.07 4.49
C ALA A 22 17.08 -3.49 3.82
N ALA A 23 15.98 -3.36 4.55
CA ALA A 23 14.66 -3.63 4.01
C ALA A 23 14.49 -2.79 2.74
N GLN A 24 14.18 -3.44 1.62
CA GLN A 24 13.91 -2.71 0.38
C GLN A 24 12.76 -1.73 0.63
N PRO A 25 12.89 -0.46 0.22
CA PRO A 25 11.84 0.52 0.44
C PRO A 25 10.53 0.05 -0.20
N LEU A 26 9.48 -0.03 0.61
CA LEU A 26 8.17 -0.49 0.18
C LEU A 26 7.44 0.63 -0.58
N THR A 27 7.08 0.38 -1.84
CA THR A 27 6.17 1.24 -2.61
C THR A 27 4.73 0.82 -2.35
N VAL A 28 3.90 1.75 -1.89
CA VAL A 28 2.47 1.51 -1.66
C VAL A 28 1.66 2.01 -2.85
N VAL A 29 0.82 1.15 -3.40
CA VAL A 29 -0.11 1.46 -4.49
C VAL A 29 -1.53 1.27 -3.99
N GLU A 30 -2.32 2.33 -4.02
CA GLU A 30 -3.69 2.36 -3.53
C GLU A 30 -4.61 2.65 -4.70
N LEU A 31 -5.35 1.63 -5.15
CA LEU A 31 -6.34 1.79 -6.22
C LEU A 31 -7.71 2.06 -5.61
N PHE A 32 -8.23 3.25 -5.83
CA PHE A 32 -9.60 3.62 -5.57
C PHE A 32 -10.49 3.15 -6.73
N THR A 33 -11.43 2.25 -6.42
CA THR A 33 -12.23 1.52 -7.41
C THR A 33 -13.66 1.30 -6.91
N SER A 34 -14.54 0.84 -7.78
CA SER A 34 -15.88 0.39 -7.41
C SER A 34 -16.40 -0.68 -8.35
N GLN A 35 -17.14 -1.64 -7.82
CA GLN A 35 -17.91 -2.63 -8.59
C GLN A 35 -19.00 -1.97 -9.43
N GLY A 36 -19.50 -0.81 -9.01
CA GLY A 36 -20.50 -0.03 -9.76
C GLY A 36 -19.93 0.77 -10.93
N CYS A 37 -18.61 0.97 -10.98
CA CYS A 37 -17.90 1.78 -11.98
C CYS A 37 -17.49 0.93 -13.19
N SER A 38 -18.07 1.21 -14.36
CA SER A 38 -17.78 0.47 -15.61
C SER A 38 -16.36 0.65 -16.15
N SER A 39 -15.71 1.78 -15.85
CA SER A 39 -14.35 2.11 -16.29
C SER A 39 -13.25 1.53 -15.39
N CYS A 40 -13.60 1.00 -14.22
CA CYS A 40 -12.67 0.48 -13.22
C CYS A 40 -12.03 -0.89 -13.51
N PRO A 41 -12.67 -1.85 -14.23
CA PRO A 41 -12.12 -3.19 -14.42
C PRO A 41 -10.72 -3.26 -15.05
N PRO A 42 -10.35 -2.43 -16.05
CA PRO A 42 -8.98 -2.40 -16.57
C PRO A 42 -7.94 -2.03 -15.49
N ALA A 43 -8.24 -1.06 -14.62
CA ALA A 43 -7.35 -0.67 -13.53
C ALA A 43 -7.22 -1.76 -12.47
N ASN A 44 -8.32 -2.45 -12.11
CA ASN A 44 -8.28 -3.62 -11.22
C ASN A 44 -7.37 -4.71 -11.79
N ALA A 45 -7.48 -4.99 -13.10
CA ALA A 45 -6.63 -5.97 -13.78
C ALA A 45 -5.15 -5.56 -13.79
N ASN A 46 -4.84 -4.27 -13.93
CA ASN A 46 -3.47 -3.77 -13.87
C ASN A 46 -2.89 -3.82 -12.45
N LEU A 47 -3.70 -3.55 -11.42
CA LEU A 47 -3.28 -3.70 -10.02
C LEU A 47 -2.93 -5.15 -9.69
N ILE A 48 -3.73 -6.12 -10.17
CA ILE A 48 -3.46 -7.55 -10.00
C ILE A 48 -2.08 -7.94 -10.54
N LYS A 49 -1.65 -7.34 -11.67
CA LYS A 49 -0.34 -7.64 -12.28
C LYS A 49 0.85 -7.18 -11.42
N VAL A 50 0.68 -6.17 -10.58
CA VAL A 50 1.76 -5.64 -9.73
C VAL A 50 1.70 -6.12 -8.29
N LYS A 51 0.63 -6.84 -7.89
CA LYS A 51 0.37 -7.17 -6.48
C LYS A 51 1.42 -8.05 -5.81
N ASP A 52 2.14 -8.85 -6.59
CA ASP A 52 3.21 -9.75 -6.11
C ASP A 52 4.61 -9.23 -6.49
N GLN A 53 4.71 -8.01 -7.03
CA GLN A 53 5.99 -7.42 -7.36
C GLN A 53 6.80 -7.20 -6.06
N PRO A 54 8.07 -7.65 -6.00
CA PRO A 54 8.91 -7.42 -4.82
C PRO A 54 9.00 -5.93 -4.48
N GLY A 55 8.83 -5.60 -3.20
CA GLY A 55 8.86 -4.21 -2.73
C GLY A 55 7.61 -3.40 -3.06
N VAL A 56 6.53 -4.01 -3.56
CA VAL A 56 5.25 -3.33 -3.82
C VAL A 56 4.15 -3.89 -2.92
N LEU A 57 3.42 -3.00 -2.26
CA LEU A 57 2.15 -3.28 -1.60
C LEU A 57 1.02 -2.66 -2.42
N ALA A 58 0.39 -3.46 -3.27
CA ALA A 58 -0.76 -3.02 -4.07
C ALA A 58 -2.07 -3.36 -3.34
N LEU A 59 -2.97 -2.38 -3.17
CA LEU A 59 -4.19 -2.47 -2.36
C LEU A 59 -5.39 -1.94 -3.15
N SER A 60 -6.55 -2.62 -3.02
CA SER A 60 -7.82 -2.13 -3.57
C SER A 60 -8.65 -1.47 -2.47
N PHE A 61 -9.01 -0.20 -2.66
CA PHE A 61 -9.90 0.58 -1.82
C PHE A 61 -11.22 0.82 -2.56
N ASN A 62 -12.29 0.18 -2.09
CA ASN A 62 -13.58 0.29 -2.75
C ASN A 62 -14.37 1.49 -2.20
N VAL A 63 -14.68 2.45 -3.07
CA VAL A 63 -15.37 3.69 -2.70
C VAL A 63 -16.89 3.52 -2.74
N THR A 64 -17.61 4.43 -2.09
CA THR A 64 -19.07 4.32 -1.89
C THR A 64 -19.90 5.20 -2.82
N TYR A 65 -19.30 6.18 -3.51
CA TYR A 65 -20.06 7.18 -4.28
C TYR A 65 -20.65 6.66 -5.60
N TRP A 66 -20.52 5.37 -5.90
CA TRP A 66 -21.24 4.68 -6.98
C TRP A 66 -22.48 3.91 -6.51
N ASP A 67 -22.68 3.79 -5.19
CA ASP A 67 -23.78 2.99 -4.62
C ASP A 67 -25.17 3.50 -5.05
N TYR A 68 -25.27 4.76 -5.48
CA TYR A 68 -26.51 5.36 -5.99
C TYR A 68 -27.07 4.65 -7.24
N LEU A 69 -26.25 3.86 -7.94
CA LEU A 69 -26.66 3.05 -9.10
C LEU A 69 -27.45 1.78 -8.71
N GLY A 70 -27.79 1.61 -7.43
CA GLY A 70 -28.61 0.48 -6.95
C GLY A 70 -27.83 -0.81 -6.72
N TRP A 71 -26.49 -0.75 -6.79
CA TRP A 71 -25.58 -1.79 -6.31
C TRP A 71 -24.68 -1.19 -5.25
N LYS A 72 -24.81 -1.67 -4.01
CA LYS A 72 -23.88 -1.33 -2.94
C LYS A 72 -22.62 -2.16 -3.10
N ASP A 73 -21.48 -1.51 -3.26
CA ASP A 73 -20.20 -2.22 -3.38
C ASP A 73 -19.94 -3.10 -2.13
N THR A 74 -19.62 -4.38 -2.35
CA THR A 74 -19.40 -5.36 -1.28
C THR A 74 -18.31 -4.92 -0.29
N PHE A 75 -17.26 -4.28 -0.80
CA PHE A 75 -16.13 -3.79 -0.03
C PHE A 75 -16.17 -2.27 0.16
N GLY A 76 -17.19 -1.60 -0.39
CA GLY A 76 -17.43 -0.17 -0.26
C GLY A 76 -17.43 0.28 1.21
N ARG A 77 -16.59 1.27 1.54
CA ARG A 77 -16.56 1.88 2.88
C ARG A 77 -16.39 3.39 2.79
N LYS A 78 -17.07 4.13 3.68
CA LYS A 78 -17.01 5.60 3.68
C LYS A 78 -15.58 6.07 3.99
N GLU A 79 -14.89 5.40 4.91
CA GLU A 79 -13.50 5.72 5.25
C GLU A 79 -12.54 5.61 4.05
N PHE A 80 -12.85 4.81 3.03
CA PHE A 80 -12.03 4.71 1.82
C PHE A 80 -12.30 5.87 0.86
N THR A 81 -13.57 6.27 0.73
CA THR A 81 -13.94 7.52 0.04
C THR A 81 -13.30 8.73 0.73
N ASP A 82 -13.34 8.79 2.06
CA ASP A 82 -12.75 9.89 2.83
C ASP A 82 -11.23 9.92 2.65
N ARG A 83 -10.56 8.76 2.68
CA ARG A 83 -9.13 8.65 2.36
C ARG A 83 -8.82 9.20 0.96
N GLN A 84 -9.60 8.83 -0.05
CA GLN A 84 -9.43 9.35 -1.40
C GLN A 84 -9.53 10.88 -1.42
N VAL A 85 -10.56 11.45 -0.79
CA VAL A 85 -10.77 12.90 -0.70
C VAL A 85 -9.55 13.62 -0.12
N THR A 86 -8.84 13.02 0.85
CA THR A 86 -7.61 13.63 1.40
C THR A 86 -6.47 13.75 0.39
N TYR A 87 -6.45 12.92 -0.66
CA TYR A 87 -5.43 12.95 -1.70
C TYR A 87 -5.67 14.02 -2.77
N GLU A 88 -6.93 14.38 -3.04
CA GLU A 88 -7.28 15.14 -4.25
C GLU A 88 -6.58 16.50 -4.33
N SER A 89 -6.73 17.34 -3.30
CA SER A 89 -6.13 18.68 -3.32
C SER A 89 -4.59 18.65 -3.38
N PRO A 90 -3.88 17.83 -2.56
CA PRO A 90 -2.42 17.67 -2.69
C PRO A 90 -1.96 17.16 -4.06
N LEU A 91 -2.77 16.36 -4.75
CA LEU A 91 -2.48 15.85 -6.10
C LEU A 91 -2.94 16.80 -7.22
N GLY A 92 -3.52 17.97 -6.89
CA GLY A 92 -4.00 18.93 -7.88
C GLY A 92 -5.26 18.47 -8.62
N ARG A 93 -6.12 17.70 -7.96
CA ARG A 93 -7.41 17.23 -8.47
C ARG A 93 -8.55 18.03 -7.86
N ASP A 94 -9.63 18.20 -8.63
CA ASP A 94 -10.82 18.96 -8.20
C ASP A 94 -11.74 18.14 -7.28
N GLY A 95 -11.59 16.81 -7.25
CA GLY A 95 -12.40 15.91 -6.45
C GLY A 95 -12.16 14.44 -6.78
N PRO A 96 -12.71 13.52 -5.95
CA PRO A 96 -12.47 12.08 -6.08
C PRO A 96 -13.07 11.53 -7.37
N PHE A 97 -12.35 10.61 -8.01
CA PHE A 97 -12.78 9.94 -9.24
C PHE A 97 -12.35 8.47 -9.27
N THR A 98 -13.01 7.63 -10.06
CA THR A 98 -12.55 6.25 -10.27
C THR A 98 -12.48 5.87 -11.75
N PRO A 99 -11.54 4.98 -12.13
CA PRO A 99 -10.46 4.47 -11.27
C PRO A 99 -9.37 5.54 -11.02
N GLN A 100 -8.75 5.48 -9.85
CA GLN A 100 -7.58 6.30 -9.52
C GLN A 100 -6.58 5.43 -8.74
N ALA A 101 -5.38 5.28 -9.27
CA ALA A 101 -4.26 4.66 -8.58
C ALA A 101 -3.40 5.78 -7.97
N VAL A 102 -3.20 5.75 -6.66
CA VAL A 102 -2.29 6.64 -5.93
C VAL A 102 -1.06 5.83 -5.51
N VAL A 103 0.14 6.35 -5.77
CA VAL A 103 1.41 5.72 -5.41
C VAL A 103 2.17 6.58 -4.42
N ASN A 104 2.57 5.97 -3.30
CA ASN A 104 3.28 6.61 -2.19
C ASN A 104 2.61 7.93 -1.73
N GLY A 105 1.28 8.04 -1.88
CA GLY A 105 0.49 9.20 -1.52
C GLY A 105 0.79 10.51 -2.27
N SER A 106 1.61 10.49 -3.32
CA SER A 106 2.16 11.71 -3.94
C SER A 106 2.04 11.76 -5.47
N HIS A 107 1.72 10.63 -6.10
CA HIS A 107 1.54 10.54 -7.55
C HIS A 107 0.27 9.77 -7.83
N ASP A 108 -0.52 10.20 -8.82
CA ASP A 108 -1.70 9.47 -9.26
C ASP A 108 -1.81 9.33 -10.78
N ALA A 109 -2.59 8.33 -11.18
CA ALA A 109 -3.02 8.12 -12.54
C ALA A 109 -4.35 7.38 -12.56
N VAL A 110 -5.01 7.30 -13.72
CA VAL A 110 -6.24 6.51 -13.89
C VAL A 110 -5.94 5.01 -13.71
N GLY A 111 -4.77 4.57 -14.18
CA GLY A 111 -4.28 3.19 -14.01
C GLY A 111 -4.95 2.15 -14.92
N ALA A 112 -5.79 2.57 -15.86
CA ALA A 112 -6.50 1.71 -16.79
C ALA A 112 -5.66 1.29 -18.00
N GLY A 113 -4.67 2.10 -18.38
CA GLY A 113 -3.77 1.85 -19.50
C GLY A 113 -2.77 0.71 -19.22
N PRO A 114 -2.43 -0.12 -20.22
CA PRO A 114 -1.41 -1.14 -20.07
C PRO A 114 -0.08 -0.54 -19.58
N GLY A 115 0.47 -1.06 -18.48
CA GLY A 115 1.74 -0.59 -17.95
C GLY A 115 1.66 0.73 -17.17
N GLU A 116 0.49 1.38 -17.09
CA GLU A 116 0.35 2.70 -16.46
C GLU A 116 0.70 2.67 -14.97
N ILE A 117 0.20 1.68 -14.23
CA ILE A 117 0.52 1.51 -12.80
C ILE A 117 2.01 1.17 -12.62
N GLN A 118 2.59 0.31 -13.46
CA GLN A 118 4.01 -0.01 -13.43
C GLN A 118 4.88 1.22 -13.67
N GLY A 119 4.52 2.06 -14.66
CA GLY A 119 5.20 3.31 -14.93
C GLY A 119 5.06 4.30 -13.78
N LEU A 120 3.88 4.39 -13.16
CA LEU A 120 3.63 5.23 -11.99
C LEU A 120 4.49 4.79 -10.80
N ILE A 121 4.63 3.48 -10.55
CA ILE A 121 5.55 2.91 -9.56
C ILE A 121 7.00 3.29 -9.85
N ALA A 122 7.44 3.16 -11.11
CA ALA A 122 8.82 3.47 -11.49
C ALA A 122 9.18 4.96 -11.33
N ASN A 123 8.21 5.85 -11.51
CA ASN A 123 8.43 7.30 -11.54
C ASN A 123 8.15 8.00 -10.20
N SER A 124 7.58 7.31 -9.21
CA SER A 124 7.17 7.90 -7.92
C SER A 124 8.27 7.93 -6.86
N GLY A 125 9.45 7.34 -7.16
CA GLY A 125 10.56 7.23 -6.23
C GLY A 125 10.23 6.38 -5.00
N HIS A 126 11.08 6.47 -3.98
CA HIS A 126 10.87 5.78 -2.71
C HIS A 126 10.43 6.78 -1.64
N PRO A 127 9.43 6.42 -0.81
CA PRO A 127 8.99 7.29 0.26
C PRO A 127 10.14 7.48 1.27
N GLN A 128 10.31 8.71 1.73
CA GLN A 128 11.22 9.03 2.82
C GLN A 128 10.45 8.93 4.14
N GLY A 129 10.91 8.10 5.06
CA GLY A 129 10.25 7.92 6.34
C GLY A 129 11.01 6.97 7.26
N PRO A 130 10.65 6.94 8.55
CA PRO A 130 11.18 5.94 9.47
C PRO A 130 10.76 4.53 9.04
N GLU A 131 11.56 3.53 9.37
CA GLU A 131 11.18 2.13 9.20
C GLU A 131 9.93 1.82 10.04
N LEU A 132 8.98 1.08 9.48
CA LEU A 132 7.79 0.62 10.19
C LEU A 132 7.85 -0.90 10.34
N SER A 133 7.64 -1.39 11.55
CA SER A 133 7.50 -2.82 11.82
C SER A 133 6.27 -3.11 12.66
N LEU A 134 5.63 -4.25 12.39
CA LEU A 134 4.48 -4.74 13.14
C LEU A 134 4.83 -6.12 13.70
N GLY A 135 4.72 -6.29 15.02
CA GLY A 135 5.05 -7.55 15.68
C GLY A 135 4.49 -7.62 17.10
N GLN A 136 4.10 -8.82 17.54
CA GLN A 136 3.58 -9.05 18.90
C GLN A 136 2.44 -8.09 19.33
N GLY A 137 1.58 -7.71 18.39
CA GLY A 137 0.49 -6.76 18.64
C GLY A 137 0.93 -5.30 18.85
N LYS A 138 2.17 -4.96 18.49
CA LYS A 138 2.71 -3.60 18.59
C LYS A 138 3.22 -3.13 17.23
N VAL A 139 3.09 -1.82 17.00
CA VAL A 139 3.76 -1.11 15.91
C VAL A 139 5.01 -0.46 16.48
N SER A 140 6.14 -0.60 15.78
CA SER A 140 7.37 0.11 16.08
C SER A 140 7.75 1.01 14.92
N ILE A 141 8.06 2.26 15.24
CA ILE A 141 8.48 3.29 14.31
C ILE A 141 9.96 3.52 14.56
N GLY A 142 10.77 3.34 13.52
CA GLY A 142 12.21 3.53 13.55
C GLY A 142 12.61 4.98 13.79
N ALA A 143 13.91 5.20 13.97
CA ALA A 143 14.44 6.55 14.10
C ALA A 143 14.23 7.35 12.80
N GLY A 144 13.88 8.62 12.95
CA GLY A 144 13.67 9.52 11.83
C GLY A 144 13.42 10.95 12.28
N LYS A 145 13.47 11.88 11.33
CA LYS A 145 13.06 13.25 11.57
C LYS A 145 11.53 13.33 11.49
N ALA A 146 10.90 13.72 12.59
CA ALA A 146 9.46 13.97 12.59
C ALA A 146 9.13 15.09 11.57
N PRO A 147 8.11 14.91 10.71
CA PRO A 147 7.67 15.98 9.82
C PRO A 147 7.17 17.19 10.64
N GLY A 148 7.36 18.40 10.11
CA GLY A 148 7.01 19.64 10.82
C GLY A 148 5.53 19.79 11.16
N GLY A 149 4.64 19.07 10.46
CA GLY A 149 3.20 19.02 10.72
C GLY A 149 2.73 17.76 11.44
N GLY A 150 3.65 16.91 11.92
CA GLY A 150 3.33 15.58 12.43
C GLY A 150 3.14 14.55 11.31
N ALA A 151 2.74 13.34 11.68
CA ALA A 151 2.44 12.26 10.75
C ALA A 151 1.33 11.38 11.32
N ASP A 152 0.43 10.91 10.47
CA ASP A 152 -0.52 9.87 10.80
C ASP A 152 0.09 8.48 10.62
N VAL A 153 -0.31 7.55 11.48
CA VAL A 153 0.06 6.12 11.36
C VAL A 153 -1.21 5.36 10.99
N TRP A 154 -1.30 4.93 9.74
CA TRP A 154 -2.43 4.17 9.24
C TRP A 154 -2.21 2.65 9.39
N LEU A 155 -3.15 1.97 10.04
CA LEU A 155 -3.25 0.51 10.05
C LEU A 155 -4.26 0.05 9.00
N VAL A 156 -3.76 -0.61 7.96
CA VAL A 156 -4.57 -1.18 6.89
C VAL A 156 -4.78 -2.67 7.12
N ARG A 157 -6.05 -3.12 7.15
CA ARG A 157 -6.39 -4.55 7.19
C ARG A 157 -7.00 -4.95 5.85
N TYR A 158 -6.46 -6.00 5.23
CA TYR A 158 -6.83 -6.41 3.88
C TYR A 158 -6.78 -7.94 3.71
N ASN A 159 -7.57 -8.43 2.75
CA ASN A 159 -7.55 -9.83 2.32
C ASN A 159 -6.47 -10.04 1.26
N ARG A 160 -5.36 -10.68 1.62
CA ARG A 160 -4.26 -10.97 0.68
C ARG A 160 -4.73 -11.90 -0.44
N GLY A 161 -4.35 -11.59 -1.68
CA GLY A 161 -4.66 -12.39 -2.87
C GLY A 161 -5.66 -11.69 -3.80
N VAL A 162 -6.37 -12.47 -4.61
CA VAL A 162 -7.45 -11.99 -5.48
C VAL A 162 -8.77 -12.50 -4.95
N VAL A 163 -9.76 -11.62 -4.86
CA VAL A 163 -11.14 -11.97 -4.54
C VAL A 163 -12.01 -11.70 -5.75
N GLU A 164 -12.75 -12.72 -6.18
CA GLU A 164 -13.72 -12.62 -7.26
C GLU A 164 -15.08 -12.18 -6.71
N VAL A 165 -15.67 -11.13 -7.30
CA VAL A 165 -16.96 -10.61 -6.85
C VAL A 165 -18.00 -10.70 -7.98
N PRO A 166 -19.05 -11.52 -7.82
CA PRO A 166 -20.18 -11.51 -8.75
C PRO A 166 -21.03 -10.24 -8.53
N VAL A 167 -21.15 -9.42 -9.57
CA VAL A 167 -21.87 -8.14 -9.54
C VAL A 167 -23.30 -8.33 -10.06
N ALA A 168 -24.29 -8.11 -9.20
CA ALA A 168 -25.69 -8.39 -9.56
C ALA A 168 -26.46 -7.17 -10.11
N ARG A 169 -26.01 -5.93 -9.88
CA ARG A 169 -26.64 -4.68 -10.33
C ARG A 169 -25.57 -3.62 -10.65
N GLY A 170 -25.99 -2.47 -11.21
CA GLY A 170 -25.10 -1.38 -11.62
C GLY A 170 -24.50 -1.59 -13.01
N GLU A 171 -23.50 -0.80 -13.38
CA GLU A 171 -22.97 -0.81 -14.76
C GLU A 171 -22.25 -2.13 -15.12
N ASN A 172 -21.72 -2.85 -14.13
CA ASN A 172 -21.04 -4.12 -14.32
C ASN A 172 -21.95 -5.35 -14.10
N THR A 173 -23.28 -5.18 -14.16
CA THR A 173 -24.25 -6.26 -13.95
C THR A 173 -23.91 -7.52 -14.77
N GLY A 174 -23.96 -8.69 -14.11
CA GLY A 174 -23.75 -9.99 -14.74
C GLY A 174 -22.27 -10.40 -14.88
N ARG A 175 -21.35 -9.55 -14.46
CA ARG A 175 -19.91 -9.84 -14.48
C ARG A 175 -19.43 -10.33 -13.13
N THR A 176 -18.34 -11.09 -13.14
CA THR A 176 -17.52 -11.36 -11.96
C THR A 176 -16.24 -10.54 -12.08
N LEU A 177 -15.95 -9.70 -11.09
CA LEU A 177 -14.82 -8.76 -11.11
C LEU A 177 -13.75 -9.21 -10.11
N PRO A 178 -12.48 -9.34 -10.52
CA PRO A 178 -11.39 -9.63 -9.62
C PRO A 178 -10.89 -8.35 -8.93
N HIS A 179 -10.59 -8.45 -7.64
CA HIS A 179 -9.96 -7.38 -6.86
C HIS A 179 -8.73 -7.91 -6.10
N ALA A 180 -7.60 -7.20 -6.18
CA ALA A 180 -6.36 -7.59 -5.49
C ALA A 180 -6.26 -6.96 -4.10
N ASN A 181 -5.83 -7.74 -3.12
CA ASN A 181 -5.47 -7.28 -1.77
C ASN A 181 -6.52 -6.31 -1.20
N VAL A 182 -7.78 -6.74 -1.21
CA VAL A 182 -8.95 -5.92 -0.89
C VAL A 182 -8.88 -5.41 0.55
N VAL A 183 -8.89 -4.10 0.72
CA VAL A 183 -8.93 -3.47 2.04
C VAL A 183 -10.32 -3.57 2.63
N HIS A 184 -10.40 -3.89 3.91
CA HIS A 184 -11.67 -4.01 4.64
C HIS A 184 -11.71 -3.20 5.95
N ALA A 185 -10.58 -2.59 6.35
CA ALA A 185 -10.57 -1.57 7.39
C ALA A 185 -9.32 -0.67 7.28
N LEU A 186 -9.50 0.59 7.67
CA LEU A 186 -8.46 1.62 7.77
C LEU A 186 -8.67 2.35 9.11
N THR A 187 -7.65 2.40 9.95
CA THR A 187 -7.67 3.03 11.29
C THR A 187 -6.37 3.70 11.62
#